data_AF-A0A7V6L8T2-F1
#
_entry.id   AF-A0A7V6L8T2-F1
#
_cell.length_a   1.000
_cell.length_b   1.000
_cell.length_c   1.000
_cell.angle_alpha   90.00
_cell.angle_beta   90.00
_cell.angle_gamma   90.00
#
_symmetry.space_group_name_H-M   'P 1'
#
loop_
_entity.id
_entity.type
_entity.pdbx_description
1 polymer ?
#
loop_
_entity_poly.entity_id
_entity_poly.type
_entity_poly.pdbx_seq_one_letter_code
_entity_poly.pdbx_strand_id
1 'polypeptide(L)'
;MRKIFITSSKIAIALLSVALLPAFVMAENPNSVVNDSVYTVVDKAPKFNGKPSRIDRFIRENLIYPDDAWMEGIEGVVTVSFVVTREGQLMDAKIESGVEPLLDMEALRVVELMQSWTPAKKNGQLVHSRMVVPVSFSLTEDEKAFAETLINHGLEKNPPLFVLDNKIVRSRVHLPSYNVQSIRVLKGEEAVKRFGEEGKNGVVIITTKRGTPPIR
;
A
#
# COMPACT_ATOMS: atom_id res chain seq x y z
N MET A 1 -26.63 -79.99 -27.42
CA MET A 1 -27.34 -78.93 -28.19
C MET A 1 -26.29 -78.00 -28.82
N ARG A 2 -26.45 -77.71 -30.13
CA ARG A 2 -25.76 -76.70 -31.01
C ARG A 2 -24.22 -76.84 -31.19
N LYS A 3 -23.65 -77.33 -32.31
CA LYS A 3 -23.52 -76.80 -33.71
C LYS A 3 -22.84 -75.41 -33.73
N ILE A 4 -21.82 -75.03 -34.53
CA ILE A 4 -21.31 -75.42 -35.87
C ILE A 4 -19.92 -74.76 -36.11
N PHE A 5 -19.16 -75.30 -37.08
CA PHE A 5 -17.94 -74.82 -37.75
C PHE A 5 -17.97 -73.35 -38.28
N ILE A 6 -16.81 -72.76 -38.63
CA ILE A 6 -16.47 -72.18 -39.98
C ILE A 6 -15.28 -71.16 -39.93
N THR A 7 -14.18 -71.54 -40.61
CA THR A 7 -13.24 -70.82 -41.52
C THR A 7 -12.39 -69.58 -41.14
N SER A 8 -11.08 -69.72 -41.45
CA SER A 8 -10.18 -68.86 -42.24
C SER A 8 -10.30 -67.33 -42.19
N SER A 9 -9.21 -66.65 -41.78
CA SER A 9 -8.72 -65.46 -42.48
C SER A 9 -7.23 -65.18 -42.18
N LYS A 10 -6.42 -65.08 -43.25
CA LYS A 10 -5.07 -64.50 -43.23
C LYS A 10 -5.19 -62.98 -43.32
N ILE A 11 -4.58 -62.21 -42.42
CA ILE A 11 -4.36 -60.77 -42.64
C ILE A 11 -2.93 -60.38 -42.21
N ALA A 12 -2.34 -59.58 -43.08
CA ALA A 12 -0.93 -59.23 -43.17
C ALA A 12 -0.49 -58.07 -42.26
N ILE A 13 0.80 -58.14 -41.91
CA ILE A 13 1.82 -57.10 -41.77
C ILE A 13 1.36 -55.62 -41.82
N ALA A 14 1.67 -54.88 -40.76
CA ALA A 14 2.14 -53.50 -40.86
C ALA A 14 3.15 -53.21 -39.71
N LEU A 15 4.44 -53.27 -40.02
CA LEU A 15 5.52 -52.77 -39.17
C LEU A 15 5.47 -51.24 -39.20
N LEU A 16 4.99 -50.61 -38.14
CA LEU A 16 5.06 -49.16 -37.98
C LEU A 16 6.45 -48.80 -37.43
N SER A 17 7.37 -48.43 -38.33
CA SER A 17 8.66 -47.85 -37.97
C SER A 17 8.45 -46.43 -37.43
N VAL A 18 8.51 -46.27 -36.10
CA VAL A 18 8.60 -44.95 -35.47
C VAL A 18 10.00 -44.40 -35.76
N ALA A 19 10.10 -43.45 -36.70
CA ALA A 19 11.30 -42.68 -36.91
C ALA A 19 11.51 -41.75 -35.70
N LEU A 20 12.48 -42.10 -34.85
CA LEU A 20 12.97 -41.24 -33.79
C LEU A 20 13.73 -40.07 -34.44
N LEU A 21 13.04 -38.95 -34.65
CA LEU A 21 13.72 -37.70 -35.02
C LEU A 21 14.70 -37.36 -33.89
N PRO A 22 15.99 -37.09 -34.18
CA PRO A 22 16.91 -36.63 -33.16
C PRO A 22 16.35 -35.34 -32.56
N ALA A 23 16.20 -35.32 -31.23
CA ALA A 23 15.85 -34.12 -30.51
C ALA A 23 16.87 -33.04 -30.89
N PHE A 24 16.39 -31.99 -31.57
CA PHE A 24 17.17 -30.80 -31.81
C PHE A 24 17.42 -30.16 -30.45
N VAL A 25 18.60 -30.42 -29.87
CA VAL A 25 19.07 -29.73 -28.68
C VAL A 25 19.27 -28.27 -29.09
N MET A 26 18.35 -27.40 -28.66
CA MET A 26 18.55 -25.96 -28.78
C MET A 26 19.76 -25.61 -27.92
N ALA A 27 20.85 -25.15 -28.55
CA ALA A 27 22.00 -24.64 -27.84
C ALA A 27 21.57 -23.43 -26.99
N GLU A 28 21.66 -23.56 -25.67
CA GLU A 28 21.60 -22.40 -24.78
C GLU A 28 22.78 -21.50 -25.11
N ASN A 29 22.50 -20.26 -25.51
CA ASN A 29 23.52 -19.25 -25.80
C ASN A 29 24.26 -18.90 -24.49
N PRO A 30 25.56 -19.21 -24.34
CA PRO A 30 26.27 -19.08 -23.06
C PRO A 30 26.60 -17.64 -22.64
N ASN A 31 26.14 -16.62 -23.38
CA ASN A 31 26.55 -15.22 -23.18
C ASN A 31 25.46 -14.26 -22.68
N SER A 32 24.31 -14.73 -22.18
CA SER A 32 23.43 -13.84 -21.40
C SER A 32 23.93 -13.73 -19.96
N VAL A 33 25.06 -13.04 -19.76
CA VAL A 33 25.43 -12.54 -18.43
C VAL A 33 24.40 -11.46 -18.09
N VAL A 34 23.31 -11.86 -17.43
CA VAL A 34 22.39 -10.90 -16.83
C VAL A 34 23.17 -10.20 -15.74
N ASN A 35 23.66 -9.00 -16.06
CA ASN A 35 24.40 -8.18 -15.12
C ASN A 35 23.44 -7.75 -14.00
N ASP A 36 23.58 -8.32 -12.81
CA ASP A 36 22.72 -8.10 -11.64
C ASP A 36 23.00 -6.76 -10.93
N SER A 37 23.63 -5.82 -11.64
CA SER A 37 23.92 -4.48 -11.11
C SER A 37 22.64 -3.67 -10.88
N VAL A 38 22.61 -2.92 -9.78
CA VAL A 38 21.59 -1.90 -9.54
C VAL A 38 22.02 -0.58 -10.18
N TYR A 39 21.22 -0.08 -11.12
CA TYR A 39 21.50 1.16 -11.83
C TYR A 39 20.81 2.38 -11.19
N THR A 40 21.46 3.54 -11.25
CA THR A 40 20.87 4.84 -10.86
C THR A 40 20.55 5.72 -12.08
N VAL A 41 21.20 5.44 -13.21
CA VAL A 41 20.98 6.13 -14.49
C VAL A 41 20.60 5.08 -15.55
N VAL A 42 19.41 5.25 -16.11
CA VAL A 42 18.73 4.33 -17.04
C VAL A 42 18.06 5.11 -18.17
N ASP A 43 17.77 4.45 -19.30
CA ASP A 43 17.14 5.10 -20.45
C ASP A 43 15.64 5.34 -20.21
N LYS A 44 14.99 4.42 -19.47
CA LYS A 44 13.62 4.57 -18.99
C LYS A 44 13.56 4.19 -17.52
N ALA A 45 13.12 5.13 -16.67
CA ALA A 45 12.94 4.91 -15.24
C ALA A 45 11.81 3.90 -14.97
N PRO A 46 11.83 3.23 -13.80
CA PRO A 46 10.69 2.48 -13.32
C PRO A 46 9.42 3.33 -13.30
N LYS A 47 8.28 2.69 -13.60
CA LYS A 47 6.98 3.36 -13.57
C LYS A 47 6.06 2.67 -12.57
N PHE A 48 5.56 3.42 -11.61
CA PHE A 48 4.55 2.91 -10.68
C PHE A 48 3.22 2.69 -11.40
N ASN A 49 2.63 1.52 -11.20
CA ASN A 49 1.36 1.10 -11.82
C ASN A 49 0.24 0.90 -10.78
N GLY A 50 0.45 1.30 -9.53
CA GLY A 50 -0.59 1.22 -8.50
C GLY A 50 -1.77 2.14 -8.79
N LYS A 51 -2.77 2.08 -7.90
CA LYS A 51 -3.96 2.95 -7.96
C LYS A 51 -4.02 3.79 -6.68
N PRO A 52 -3.96 5.11 -6.78
CA PRO A 52 -3.70 5.91 -7.99
C PRO A 52 -2.28 5.71 -8.54
N SER A 53 -2.09 5.89 -9.84
CA SER A 53 -0.77 5.68 -10.49
C SER A 53 0.22 6.82 -10.27
N ARG A 54 -0.24 7.94 -9.71
CA ARG A 54 0.61 9.03 -9.24
C ARG A 54 1.12 8.70 -7.84
N ILE A 55 2.44 8.56 -7.69
CA ILE A 55 3.11 8.18 -6.44
C ILE A 55 2.72 9.10 -5.28
N ASP A 56 2.76 10.42 -5.49
CA ASP A 56 2.41 11.41 -4.46
C ASP A 56 0.96 11.28 -3.98
N ARG A 57 0.05 10.89 -4.87
CA ARG A 57 -1.35 10.66 -4.51
C ARG A 57 -1.53 9.33 -3.79
N PHE A 58 -0.85 8.29 -4.26
CA PHE A 58 -0.88 6.98 -3.60
C PHE A 58 -0.39 7.07 -2.18
N ILE A 59 0.75 7.75 -1.97
CA ILE A 59 1.29 8.01 -0.63
C ILE A 59 0.25 8.74 0.19
N ARG A 60 -0.26 9.89 -0.28
CA ARG A 60 -1.24 10.68 0.48
C ARG A 60 -2.47 9.88 0.91
N GLU A 61 -3.01 9.05 0.04
CA GLU A 61 -4.22 8.24 0.31
C GLU A 61 -3.95 7.04 1.23
N ASN A 62 -2.70 6.60 1.36
CA ASN A 62 -2.31 5.45 2.20
C ASN A 62 -1.47 5.85 3.42
N LEU A 63 -1.14 7.13 3.57
CA LEU A 63 -0.31 7.67 4.65
C LEU A 63 -1.13 7.77 5.93
N ILE A 64 -0.59 7.21 7.00
CA ILE A 64 -1.13 7.26 8.35
C ILE A 64 -0.19 8.13 9.18
N TYR A 65 -0.52 9.40 9.34
CA TYR A 65 0.26 10.27 10.24
C TYR A 65 0.16 9.71 11.69
N PRO A 66 1.28 9.29 12.31
CA PRO A 66 1.28 8.77 13.68
C PRO A 66 0.70 9.78 14.67
N ASP A 67 -0.17 9.32 15.57
CA ASP A 67 -0.92 10.21 16.48
C ASP A 67 0.00 11.03 17.40
N ASP A 68 1.06 10.42 17.94
CA ASP A 68 2.02 11.11 18.81
C ASP A 68 2.78 12.21 18.04
N ALA A 69 3.28 11.89 16.83
CA ALA A 69 3.97 12.87 15.99
C ALA A 69 3.04 14.00 15.54
N TRP A 70 1.77 13.68 15.25
CA TRP A 70 0.75 14.67 14.90
C TRP A 70 0.46 15.61 16.07
N MET A 71 0.34 15.05 17.27
CA MET A 71 0.05 15.79 18.50
C MET A 71 1.20 16.68 18.94
N GLU A 72 2.45 16.24 18.72
CA GLU A 72 3.66 17.02 18.94
C GLU A 72 3.97 18.02 17.81
N GLY A 73 3.17 18.02 16.73
CA GLY A 73 3.33 18.95 15.62
C GLY A 73 4.56 18.68 14.74
N ILE A 74 5.05 17.44 14.71
CA ILE A 74 6.31 17.07 14.04
C ILE A 74 6.09 16.95 12.52
N GLU A 75 6.53 17.95 11.77
CA GLU A 75 6.45 17.96 10.31
C GLU A 75 7.80 17.67 9.64
N GLY A 76 7.77 17.25 8.38
CA GLY A 76 8.99 17.11 7.59
C GLY A 76 8.84 16.22 6.36
N VAL A 77 9.97 15.98 5.70
CA VAL A 77 10.04 15.10 4.53
C VAL A 77 11.02 13.97 4.82
N VAL A 78 10.50 12.76 4.91
CA VAL A 78 11.31 11.54 5.00
C VAL A 78 11.64 11.07 3.59
N THR A 79 12.90 10.79 3.30
CA THR A 79 13.33 10.30 2.00
C THR A 79 13.64 8.81 2.07
N VAL A 80 12.90 8.01 1.30
CA VAL A 80 13.05 6.55 1.24
C VAL A 80 13.67 6.16 -0.11
N SER A 81 14.72 5.35 -0.11
CA SER A 81 15.23 4.70 -1.31
C SER A 81 14.86 3.22 -1.32
N PHE A 82 14.74 2.66 -2.52
CA PHE A 82 14.48 1.24 -2.73
C PHE A 82 14.95 0.83 -4.13
N VAL A 83 15.02 -0.46 -4.38
CA VAL A 83 15.32 -1.03 -5.70
C VAL A 83 14.04 -1.54 -6.33
N VAL A 84 13.75 -1.10 -7.55
CA VAL A 84 12.80 -1.78 -8.43
C VAL A 84 13.58 -2.82 -9.23
N THR A 85 13.22 -4.09 -9.07
CA THR A 85 13.89 -5.19 -9.76
C THR A 85 13.54 -5.22 -11.25
N ARG A 86 14.28 -5.99 -12.04
CA ARG A 86 13.95 -6.23 -13.45
C ARG A 86 12.62 -6.99 -13.64
N GLU A 87 12.13 -7.65 -12.59
CA GLU A 87 10.81 -8.28 -12.50
C GLU A 87 9.70 -7.30 -12.06
N GLY A 88 10.04 -6.04 -11.74
CA GLY A 88 9.08 -5.02 -11.29
C GLY A 88 8.69 -5.12 -9.81
N GLN A 89 9.50 -5.80 -8.99
CA GLN A 89 9.29 -5.91 -7.54
C GLN A 89 10.03 -4.80 -6.80
N LEU A 90 9.53 -4.39 -5.64
CA LEU A 90 10.21 -3.47 -4.73
C LEU A 90 11.04 -4.28 -3.73
N MET A 91 12.31 -3.92 -3.54
CA MET A 91 13.24 -4.54 -2.59
C MET A 91 14.15 -3.49 -1.95
N ASP A 92 14.82 -3.86 -0.85
CA ASP A 92 15.89 -3.05 -0.24
C ASP A 92 15.44 -1.61 0.09
N ALA A 93 14.22 -1.48 0.65
CA ALA A 93 13.70 -0.20 1.08
C ALA A 93 14.44 0.28 2.33
N LYS A 94 14.91 1.53 2.32
CA LYS A 94 15.67 2.13 3.42
C LYS A 94 15.46 3.64 3.51
N ILE A 95 15.57 4.16 4.71
CA ILE A 95 15.55 5.60 4.97
C ILE A 95 16.93 6.17 4.60
N GLU A 96 16.96 7.12 3.66
CA GLU A 96 18.17 7.89 3.31
C GLU A 96 18.29 9.14 4.17
N SER A 97 17.15 9.77 4.48
CA SER A 97 17.06 10.94 5.35
C SER A 97 15.78 10.84 6.14
N GLY A 98 15.91 10.68 7.45
CA GLY A 98 14.80 10.64 8.40
C GLY A 98 14.43 12.02 8.94
N VAL A 99 13.32 12.07 9.65
CA VAL A 99 12.88 13.25 10.42
C VAL A 99 12.73 12.88 11.89
N GLU A 100 11.96 11.83 12.16
CA GLU A 100 11.62 11.33 13.49
C GLU A 100 11.27 9.84 13.35
N PRO A 101 11.75 8.94 14.23
CA PRO A 101 11.48 7.50 14.16
C PRO A 101 10.03 7.11 13.84
N LEU A 102 9.03 7.77 14.43
CA LEU A 102 7.61 7.49 14.14
C LEU A 102 7.24 7.78 12.67
N LEU A 103 7.70 8.92 12.14
CA LEU A 103 7.48 9.30 10.74
C LEU A 103 8.28 8.42 9.79
N ASP A 104 9.50 8.05 10.18
CA ASP A 104 10.39 7.21 9.40
C ASP A 104 9.81 5.81 9.20
N MET A 105 9.29 5.20 10.27
CA MET A 105 8.61 3.91 10.20
C MET A 105 7.38 3.96 9.29
N GLU A 106 6.57 5.01 9.40
CA GLU A 106 5.40 5.18 8.55
C GLU A 106 5.78 5.41 7.08
N ALA A 107 6.80 6.21 6.81
CA ALA A 107 7.32 6.46 5.47
C ALA A 107 7.81 5.16 4.83
N LEU A 108 8.50 4.31 5.58
CA LEU A 108 8.93 2.99 5.11
C LEU A 108 7.71 2.11 4.78
N ARG A 109 6.75 2.01 5.72
CA ARG A 109 5.53 1.21 5.54
C ARG A 109 4.75 1.60 4.30
N VAL A 110 4.50 2.90 4.08
CA VAL A 110 3.71 3.36 2.93
C VAL A 110 4.44 3.12 1.60
N VAL A 111 5.77 3.21 1.57
CA VAL A 111 6.57 2.87 0.40
C VAL A 111 6.55 1.37 0.12
N GLU A 112 6.61 0.51 1.14
CA GLU A 112 6.50 -0.94 0.99
C GLU A 112 5.14 -1.41 0.44
N LEU A 113 4.08 -0.61 0.58
CA LEU A 113 2.79 -0.87 -0.07
C LEU A 113 2.82 -0.66 -1.60
N MET A 114 3.86 -0.02 -2.14
CA MET A 114 4.01 0.23 -3.57
C MET A 114 4.48 -1.02 -4.32
N GLN A 115 3.66 -2.06 -4.38
CA GLN A 115 4.08 -3.38 -4.91
C GLN A 115 3.98 -3.52 -6.44
N SER A 116 3.45 -2.52 -7.16
CA SER A 116 3.17 -2.60 -8.60
C SER A 116 4.07 -1.69 -9.43
N TRP A 117 5.11 -2.22 -10.07
CA TRP A 117 6.02 -1.44 -10.93
C TRP A 117 6.24 -2.05 -12.31
N THR A 118 6.39 -1.18 -13.30
CA THR A 118 7.10 -1.49 -14.53
C THR A 118 8.59 -1.28 -14.27
N PRO A 119 9.45 -2.27 -14.57
CA PRO A 119 10.90 -2.17 -14.37
C PRO A 119 11.54 -1.08 -15.24
N ALA A 120 12.75 -0.67 -14.85
CA ALA A 120 13.58 0.21 -15.67
C ALA A 120 14.08 -0.48 -16.93
N LYS A 121 14.43 0.32 -17.94
CA LYS A 121 15.06 -0.16 -19.18
C LYS A 121 16.40 0.55 -19.41
N LYS A 122 17.44 -0.22 -19.71
CA LYS A 122 18.77 0.28 -20.09
C LYS A 122 19.35 -0.56 -21.24
N ASN A 123 19.82 0.08 -22.30
CA ASN A 123 20.36 -0.56 -23.49
C ASN A 123 19.45 -1.66 -24.07
N GLY A 124 18.14 -1.44 -24.06
CA GLY A 124 17.18 -2.43 -24.56
C GLY A 124 16.75 -3.50 -23.54
N GLN A 125 17.42 -3.63 -22.40
CA GLN A 125 17.18 -4.69 -21.41
C GLN A 125 16.48 -4.15 -20.15
N LEU A 126 15.70 -5.02 -19.50
CA LEU A 126 15.12 -4.72 -18.18
C LEU A 126 16.19 -4.90 -17.11
N VAL A 127 16.28 -3.95 -16.18
CA VAL A 127 17.36 -3.91 -15.19
C VAL A 127 16.85 -3.55 -13.80
N HIS A 128 17.61 -3.91 -12.76
CA HIS A 128 17.40 -3.40 -11.42
C HIS A 128 17.75 -1.91 -11.39
N SER A 129 16.87 -1.08 -10.83
CA SER A 129 17.09 0.36 -10.74
C SER A 129 16.76 0.87 -9.36
N ARG A 130 17.62 1.73 -8.82
CA ARG A 130 17.34 2.43 -7.57
C ARG A 130 16.35 3.57 -7.83
N MET A 131 15.39 3.69 -6.93
CA MET A 131 14.42 4.76 -6.85
C MET A 131 14.58 5.49 -5.52
N VAL A 132 14.20 6.76 -5.50
CA VAL A 132 14.14 7.58 -4.29
C VAL A 132 12.82 8.31 -4.31
N VAL A 133 12.08 8.25 -3.20
CA VAL A 133 10.75 8.82 -3.05
C VAL A 133 10.69 9.65 -1.76
N PRO A 134 10.32 10.93 -1.84
CA PRO A 134 10.03 11.74 -0.67
C PRO A 134 8.61 11.47 -0.15
N VAL A 135 8.48 11.27 1.16
CA VAL A 135 7.23 11.16 1.90
C VAL A 135 7.09 12.40 2.76
N SER A 136 6.09 13.24 2.45
CA SER A 136 5.87 14.51 3.14
C SER A 136 4.83 14.36 4.24
N PHE A 137 5.19 14.78 5.44
CA PHE A 137 4.31 14.94 6.59
C PHE A 137 4.12 16.43 6.85
N SER A 138 2.88 16.89 6.74
CA SER A 138 2.50 18.29 6.92
C SER A 138 1.15 18.38 7.60
N LEU A 139 1.02 19.36 8.47
CA LEU A 139 -0.16 19.68 9.24
C LEU A 139 -0.72 21.00 8.73
N THR A 140 -2.04 21.05 8.56
CA THR A 140 -2.76 22.31 8.36
C THR A 140 -2.75 23.15 9.64
N GLU A 141 -2.96 24.46 9.52
CA GLU A 141 -3.12 25.34 10.69
C GLU A 141 -4.27 24.88 11.60
N ASP A 142 -5.36 24.38 11.03
CA ASP A 142 -6.48 23.82 11.79
C ASP A 142 -6.08 22.58 12.60
N GLU A 143 -5.22 21.71 12.04
CA GLU A 143 -4.71 20.53 12.74
C GLU A 143 -3.80 20.93 13.91
N LYS A 144 -2.91 21.91 13.69
CA LYS A 144 -2.04 22.43 14.76
C LYS A 144 -2.84 23.06 15.89
N ALA A 145 -3.79 23.94 15.56
CA ALA A 145 -4.66 24.57 16.55
C ALA A 145 -5.50 23.54 17.32
N PHE A 146 -5.93 22.47 16.65
CA PHE A 146 -6.64 21.38 17.29
C PHE A 146 -5.75 20.59 18.25
N ALA A 147 -4.52 20.23 17.85
CA ALA A 147 -3.54 19.57 18.72
C ALA A 147 -3.22 20.42 19.96
N GLU A 148 -2.94 21.71 19.78
CA GLU A 148 -2.72 22.66 20.88
C GLU A 148 -3.92 22.71 21.83
N THR A 149 -5.14 22.70 21.29
CA THR A 149 -6.36 22.68 22.11
C THR A 149 -6.40 21.43 22.99
N LEU A 150 -6.05 20.25 22.46
CA LEU A 150 -6.04 19.01 23.24
C LEU A 150 -5.00 19.07 24.37
N ILE A 151 -3.78 19.51 24.06
CA ILE A 151 -2.68 19.65 25.03
C ILE A 151 -3.05 20.62 26.14
N ASN A 152 -3.58 21.79 25.79
CA ASN A 152 -3.97 22.82 26.76
C ASN A 152 -5.07 22.35 27.73
N HIS A 153 -5.84 21.33 27.36
CA HIS A 153 -6.89 20.74 28.18
C HIS A 153 -6.49 19.40 28.83
N GLY A 154 -5.24 18.95 28.69
CA GLY A 154 -4.76 17.69 29.27
C GLY A 154 -5.38 16.44 28.62
N LEU A 155 -5.79 16.55 27.35
CA LEU A 155 -6.48 15.49 26.60
C LEU A 155 -5.55 14.70 25.68
N GLU A 156 -4.25 14.98 25.69
CA GLU A 156 -3.25 14.38 24.80
C GLU A 156 -3.10 12.87 25.02
N LYS A 157 -3.11 12.41 26.28
CA LYS A 157 -2.93 10.98 26.60
C LYS A 157 -4.16 10.13 26.35
N ASN A 158 -5.33 10.75 26.44
CA ASN A 158 -6.62 10.07 26.45
C ASN A 158 -7.66 10.92 25.71
N PRO A 159 -7.48 11.10 24.38
CA PRO A 159 -8.42 11.87 23.60
C PRO A 159 -9.80 11.18 23.60
N PRO A 160 -10.90 11.95 23.55
CA PRO A 160 -12.23 11.37 23.44
C PRO A 160 -12.43 10.71 22.07
N LEU A 161 -13.35 9.75 22.00
CA LEU A 161 -13.73 9.15 20.73
C LEU A 161 -14.59 10.13 19.92
N PHE A 162 -14.23 10.38 18.66
CA PHE A 162 -15.05 11.20 17.75
C PHE A 162 -16.00 10.32 16.95
N VAL A 163 -17.27 10.73 16.89
CA VAL A 163 -18.31 10.04 16.13
C VAL A 163 -18.99 11.05 15.23
N LEU A 164 -18.97 10.81 13.93
CA LEU A 164 -19.57 11.67 12.93
C LEU A 164 -20.71 10.95 12.23
N ASP A 165 -21.92 11.49 12.33
CA ASP A 165 -23.12 10.89 11.70
C ASP A 165 -23.26 9.38 11.99
N ASN A 166 -23.09 9.03 13.27
CA ASN A 166 -23.12 7.67 13.82
C ASN A 166 -21.98 6.75 13.36
N LYS A 167 -20.99 7.24 12.63
CA LYS A 167 -19.79 6.50 12.29
C LYS A 167 -18.66 6.90 13.24
N ILE A 168 -18.02 5.90 13.83
CA ILE A 168 -16.79 6.14 14.59
C ILE A 168 -15.75 6.66 13.60
N VAL A 169 -15.18 7.81 13.90
CA VAL A 169 -14.15 8.41 13.08
C VAL A 169 -12.84 8.31 13.83
N ARG A 170 -12.02 7.37 13.39
CA ARG A 170 -10.64 7.21 13.88
C ARG A 170 -9.67 8.12 13.13
N SER A 171 -10.03 8.47 11.89
CA SER A 171 -9.26 9.37 11.04
C SER A 171 -9.62 10.83 11.33
N ARG A 172 -8.68 11.74 11.16
CA ARG A 172 -8.93 13.18 11.31
C ARG A 172 -9.94 13.64 10.24
N VAL A 173 -11.17 13.96 10.63
CA VAL A 173 -12.16 14.53 9.70
C VAL A 173 -12.21 16.02 9.86
N HIS A 174 -11.69 16.73 8.85
CA HIS A 174 -11.92 18.15 8.71
C HIS A 174 -13.39 18.39 8.34
N LEU A 175 -14.17 18.90 9.29
CA LEU A 175 -15.54 19.32 9.08
C LEU A 175 -15.60 20.84 8.94
N PRO A 176 -16.02 21.37 7.78
CA PRO A 176 -16.21 22.80 7.67
C PRO A 176 -17.34 23.24 8.62
N SER A 177 -17.13 24.35 9.34
CA SER A 177 -18.02 24.80 10.43
C SER A 177 -19.49 24.96 10.01
N TYR A 178 -19.75 25.33 8.75
CA TYR A 178 -21.12 25.49 8.25
C TYR A 178 -21.90 24.16 8.18
N ASN A 179 -21.22 23.01 8.13
CA ASN A 179 -21.84 21.70 7.99
C ASN A 179 -22.15 21.01 9.33
N VAL A 180 -21.80 21.60 10.47
CA VAL A 180 -22.12 21.02 11.79
C VAL A 180 -23.56 21.36 12.19
N GLN A 181 -24.38 20.34 12.48
CA GLN A 181 -25.74 20.47 13.02
C GLN A 181 -25.75 20.52 14.55
N SER A 182 -25.07 19.57 15.20
CA SER A 182 -24.95 19.54 16.66
C SER A 182 -23.70 18.82 17.12
N ILE A 183 -23.16 19.21 18.27
CA ILE A 183 -22.10 18.51 18.99
C ILE A 183 -22.67 18.05 20.34
N ARG A 184 -22.49 16.78 20.68
CA ARG A 184 -22.90 16.20 21.97
C ARG A 184 -21.72 15.47 22.59
N VAL A 185 -21.56 15.62 23.90
CA VAL A 185 -20.49 14.93 24.64
C VAL A 185 -21.14 13.89 25.55
N LEU A 186 -20.80 12.61 25.35
CA LEU A 186 -21.13 11.53 26.29
C LEU A 186 -19.93 11.28 27.21
N LYS A 187 -20.19 11.01 28.49
CA LYS A 187 -19.18 10.75 29.51
C LYS A 187 -19.58 9.54 30.35
N GLY A 188 -18.60 8.88 30.96
CA GLY A 188 -18.82 7.81 31.94
C GLY A 188 -19.59 6.62 31.36
N GLU A 189 -20.49 6.04 32.17
CA GLU A 189 -21.22 4.81 31.84
C GLU A 189 -22.01 4.90 30.53
N GLU A 190 -22.62 6.05 30.22
CA GLU A 190 -23.40 6.22 28.99
C GLU A 190 -22.54 6.17 27.72
N ALA A 191 -21.29 6.64 27.80
CA ALA A 191 -20.34 6.54 26.70
C ALA A 191 -19.89 5.09 26.49
N VAL A 192 -19.53 4.39 27.57
CA VAL A 192 -19.08 2.99 27.55
C VAL A 192 -20.21 2.06 27.12
N LYS A 193 -21.44 2.28 27.59
CA LYS A 193 -22.62 1.50 27.21
C LYS A 193 -22.88 1.55 25.70
N ARG A 194 -22.59 2.67 25.05
CA ARG A 194 -22.89 2.89 23.63
C ARG A 194 -21.71 2.60 22.69
N PHE A 195 -20.48 2.80 23.15
CA PHE A 195 -19.26 2.71 22.33
C PHE A 195 -18.19 1.76 22.89
N GLY A 196 -18.49 1.03 23.96
CA GLY A 196 -17.57 0.09 24.60
C GLY A 196 -16.37 0.77 25.25
N GLU A 197 -15.29 0.01 25.38
CA GLU A 197 -14.02 0.48 25.97
C GLU A 197 -13.43 1.70 25.24
N GLU A 198 -13.71 1.87 23.95
CA GLU A 198 -13.27 3.04 23.17
C GLU A 198 -13.93 4.34 23.67
N GLY A 199 -15.13 4.25 24.27
CA GLY A 199 -15.85 5.39 24.83
C GLY A 199 -15.44 5.78 26.25
N LYS A 200 -14.51 5.06 26.90
CA LYS A 200 -14.15 5.28 28.32
C LYS A 200 -13.59 6.66 28.61
N ASN A 201 -12.94 7.28 27.62
CA ASN A 201 -12.38 8.64 27.69
C ASN A 201 -13.40 9.72 27.26
N GLY A 202 -14.68 9.35 27.14
CA GLY A 202 -15.74 10.19 26.62
C GLY A 202 -15.87 10.10 25.10
N VAL A 203 -17.02 10.53 24.59
CA VAL A 203 -17.35 10.47 23.17
C VAL A 203 -17.90 11.81 22.72
N VAL A 204 -17.29 12.42 21.71
CA VAL A 204 -17.78 13.62 21.03
C VAL A 204 -18.55 13.19 19.78
N ILE A 205 -19.88 13.29 19.86
CA ILE A 205 -20.79 12.99 18.75
C ILE A 205 -21.06 14.28 17.98
N ILE A 206 -20.65 14.31 16.73
CA ILE A 206 -20.89 15.38 15.78
C ILE A 206 -21.93 14.88 14.78
N THR A 207 -23.00 15.65 14.63
CA THR A 207 -24.04 15.43 13.61
C THR A 207 -23.94 16.54 12.58
N THR A 208 -23.98 16.22 11.29
CA THR A 208 -23.87 17.18 10.20
C THR A 208 -25.24 17.63 9.67
N LYS A 209 -25.30 18.82 9.08
CA LYS A 209 -26.51 19.35 8.42
C LYS A 209 -26.76 18.69 7.06
N ARG A 210 -25.69 18.35 6.32
CA ARG A 210 -25.76 17.88 4.92
C ARG A 210 -25.03 16.56 4.69
N GLY A 211 -24.76 15.80 5.75
CA GLY A 211 -24.02 14.54 5.69
C GLY A 211 -22.50 14.72 5.85
N THR A 212 -21.82 13.59 6.10
CA THR A 212 -20.37 13.50 6.25
C THR A 212 -19.69 13.83 4.91
N PRO A 213 -18.82 14.85 4.85
CA PRO A 213 -17.92 15.03 3.71
C PRO A 213 -17.06 13.77 3.51
N PRO A 214 -16.59 13.48 2.29
CA PRO A 214 -15.66 12.37 2.09
C PRO A 214 -14.44 12.56 3.00
N ILE A 215 -14.13 11.51 3.77
CA ILE A 215 -12.94 11.43 4.60
C ILE A 215 -11.74 11.51 3.64
N ARG A 216 -10.86 12.49 3.86
CA ARG A 216 -9.63 12.66 3.07
C ARG A 216 -8.49 11.89 3.71
#